data_AF-A0A9E5P0M9-F1
#
_entry.id   AF-A0A9E5P0M9-F1
#
_cell.length_a   1.000
_cell.length_b   1.000
_cell.length_c   1.000
_cell.angle_alpha   90.00
_cell.angle_beta   90.00
_cell.angle_gamma   90.00
#
_symmetry.space_group_name_H-M   'P 1'
#
loop_
_entity.id
_entity.type
_entity.pdbx_description
1 polymer ?
#
loop_
_entity_poly.entity_id
_entity_poly.type
_entity_poly.pdbx_seq_one_letter_code
_entity_poly.pdbx_strand_id
1 'polypeptide(L)'
;MTETDCFICHFYGKSEGEALENCLSCAVGACTSCHSEPKWDINIAGYAFNHRRYIEKGVSCGECHLNVIQGDGQVPPKRCVECHDEPEILQTKYSSEFIHKNHVTDYKLECYRCHSEIIHHKGEIPTLAHFDSNCGKCHIEEVHLGPREMYKGIGGIGVPPSPSKMYIANLDCTACHSGLERGEKALYTVSYDQSALEARCVGCHGEGYASMLRNWQVLVAKAEFETNKGIYTVQSKLYGLDREKVGSSTLKRAQQLLNEARRNYSFVLLGKAAHNIEYALKLLNVSRNKAGEALAMISKDYVPSNSDLQLSCVNLCHSEIDKQLLPFGKVSFPHDKHASENGMDCEACHSDRRDHGRTYFKNCSDCHHGESLGRVECEDCHATTSNLFYGRGGTGVEGIPGLKAGIVGCADCHWATEQGKRSKLENFRASCIRCHEEGYGKILDGWLAAEEQLVSHTASKLERVRRVMESKQRKGKKIYVSYKNIFEEAERNFNLVEEGKAVHNMDYSEILMANAGEKLDEVLKLLSEEK
;
A
#
# COMPACT_ATOMS: atom_id res chain seq x y z
N MET A 1 -27.21 24.39 -17.08
CA MET A 1 -25.98 25.19 -17.03
C MET A 1 -26.25 26.62 -16.61
N THR A 2 -25.51 27.13 -15.62
CA THR A 2 -25.51 28.54 -15.21
C THR A 2 -24.16 29.19 -15.54
N GLU A 3 -24.13 30.51 -15.73
CA GLU A 3 -22.88 31.27 -15.90
C GLU A 3 -21.90 31.01 -14.74
N THR A 4 -22.45 30.81 -13.54
CA THR A 4 -21.73 30.45 -12.31
C THR A 4 -20.93 29.14 -12.45
N ASP A 5 -21.44 28.13 -13.17
CA ASP A 5 -20.75 26.85 -13.35
C ASP A 5 -19.45 27.04 -14.18
N CYS A 6 -19.53 27.85 -15.24
CA CYS A 6 -18.37 28.19 -16.07
C CYS A 6 -17.34 29.01 -15.28
N PHE A 7 -17.79 29.97 -14.47
CA PHE A 7 -16.92 30.76 -13.60
C PHE A 7 -16.17 29.90 -12.57
N ILE A 8 -16.86 28.92 -11.98
CA ILE A 8 -16.27 28.00 -11.01
C ILE A 8 -15.15 27.17 -11.64
N CYS A 9 -15.36 26.60 -12.83
CA CYS A 9 -14.36 25.73 -13.46
C CYS A 9 -13.15 26.50 -14.02
N HIS A 10 -13.34 27.69 -14.57
CA HIS A 10 -12.28 28.42 -15.28
C HIS A 10 -11.60 29.51 -14.44
N PHE A 11 -12.27 30.08 -13.44
CA PHE A 11 -11.80 31.31 -12.78
C PHE A 11 -11.69 31.23 -11.24
N TYR A 12 -12.29 30.23 -10.58
CA TYR A 12 -12.27 30.12 -9.11
C TYR A 12 -10.88 29.76 -8.55
N GLY A 13 -10.42 30.50 -7.54
CA GLY A 13 -9.18 30.21 -6.81
C GLY A 13 -7.94 31.03 -7.20
N LYS A 14 -8.04 31.99 -8.15
CA LYS A 14 -6.94 32.94 -8.41
C LYS A 14 -6.92 34.07 -7.38
N SER A 15 -5.79 34.24 -6.68
CA SER A 15 -5.51 35.48 -5.96
C SER A 15 -5.18 36.61 -6.94
N GLU A 16 -5.68 37.82 -6.67
CA GLU A 16 -5.30 39.04 -7.40
C GLU A 16 -3.77 39.18 -7.43
N GLY A 17 -3.13 38.94 -8.57
CA GLY A 17 -1.68 39.13 -8.75
C GLY A 17 -0.97 38.12 -9.67
N GLU A 18 -1.54 36.94 -9.90
CA GLU A 18 -0.98 35.99 -10.87
C GLU A 18 -1.52 36.30 -12.27
N ALA A 19 -0.63 36.76 -13.15
CA ALA A 19 -0.92 37.29 -14.47
C ALA A 19 -2.02 36.52 -15.22
N LEU A 20 -3.18 37.16 -15.33
CA LEU A 20 -4.30 36.74 -16.19
C LEU A 20 -3.95 36.82 -17.69
N GLU A 21 -2.79 37.38 -18.05
CA GLU A 21 -2.50 37.79 -19.42
C GLU A 21 -2.14 36.63 -20.37
N ASN A 22 -1.80 35.42 -19.88
CA ASN A 22 -1.26 34.36 -20.76
C ASN A 22 -1.82 32.94 -20.57
N CYS A 23 -2.97 32.74 -19.91
CA CYS A 23 -3.61 31.41 -19.98
C CYS A 23 -5.15 31.49 -20.04
N LEU A 24 -5.67 31.56 -21.26
CA LEU A 24 -7.10 31.59 -21.55
C LEU A 24 -7.74 30.19 -21.67
N SER A 25 -6.95 29.10 -21.58
CA SER A 25 -7.44 27.71 -21.64
C SER A 25 -7.14 26.89 -20.38
N CYS A 26 -6.66 27.53 -19.32
CA CYS A 26 -6.48 26.85 -18.04
C CYS A 26 -7.86 26.71 -17.40
N ALA A 27 -8.48 25.53 -17.44
CA ALA A 27 -9.38 25.16 -16.35
C ALA A 27 -8.50 25.11 -15.09
N VAL A 28 -8.52 26.17 -14.28
CA VAL A 28 -7.59 26.36 -13.15
C VAL A 28 -8.05 25.56 -11.92
N GLY A 29 -9.33 25.20 -11.85
CA GLY A 29 -9.88 24.41 -10.76
C GLY A 29 -9.43 22.96 -10.81
N ALA A 30 -8.48 22.56 -9.97
CA ALA A 30 -8.35 21.15 -9.60
C ALA A 30 -9.61 20.72 -8.84
N CYS A 31 -9.94 19.42 -8.82
CA CYS A 31 -11.04 18.90 -7.99
C CYS A 31 -10.89 19.37 -6.52
N THR A 32 -9.64 19.48 -6.07
CA THR A 32 -9.26 19.92 -4.71
C THR A 32 -9.47 21.41 -4.44
N SER A 33 -9.72 22.23 -5.46
CA SER A 33 -10.04 23.65 -5.28
C SER A 33 -11.39 23.86 -4.58
N CYS A 34 -12.32 22.91 -4.72
CA CYS A 34 -13.66 22.97 -4.13
C CYS A 34 -13.99 21.76 -3.22
N HIS A 35 -13.34 20.61 -3.44
CA HIS A 35 -13.59 19.40 -2.66
C HIS A 35 -12.36 19.03 -1.83
N SER A 36 -12.58 18.61 -0.59
CA SER A 36 -11.53 17.97 0.20
C SER A 36 -11.75 16.47 0.23
N GLU A 37 -10.67 15.70 0.17
CA GLU A 37 -10.71 14.26 0.35
C GLU A 37 -11.21 13.90 1.76
N PRO A 38 -11.88 12.74 1.93
CA PRO A 38 -12.21 12.23 3.24
C PRO A 38 -10.96 12.07 4.11
N LYS A 39 -11.00 12.60 5.33
CA LYS A 39 -9.88 12.52 6.29
C LYS A 39 -9.77 11.16 7.01
N TRP A 40 -10.75 10.29 6.82
CA TRP A 40 -10.87 8.98 7.45
C TRP A 40 -11.11 7.89 6.41
N ASP A 41 -10.89 6.65 6.81
CA ASP A 41 -11.21 5.49 5.98
C ASP A 41 -12.72 5.44 5.73
N ILE A 42 -13.10 5.29 4.46
CA ILE A 42 -14.50 5.14 4.09
C ILE A 42 -14.82 3.67 3.82
N ASN A 43 -16.10 3.31 3.88
CA ASN A 43 -16.54 1.97 3.51
C ASN A 43 -17.03 1.95 2.06
N ILE A 44 -16.43 1.10 1.23
CA ILE A 44 -16.89 0.81 -0.13
C ILE A 44 -17.25 -0.68 -0.20
N ALA A 45 -18.55 -0.98 -0.31
CA ALA A 45 -19.09 -2.34 -0.38
C ALA A 45 -18.54 -3.31 0.70
N GLY A 46 -18.41 -2.84 1.94
CA GLY A 46 -17.93 -3.63 3.07
C GLY A 46 -16.42 -3.58 3.30
N TYR A 47 -15.66 -2.83 2.50
CA TYR A 47 -14.20 -2.71 2.61
C TYR A 47 -13.78 -1.31 3.03
N ALA A 48 -12.82 -1.22 3.93
CA ALA A 48 -12.16 0.03 4.27
C ALA A 48 -11.32 0.52 3.08
N PHE A 49 -11.50 1.78 2.71
CA PHE A 49 -10.76 2.45 1.64
C PHE A 49 -10.15 3.75 2.15
N ASN A 50 -8.83 3.83 2.10
CA ASN A 50 -8.04 4.97 2.56
C ASN A 50 -7.69 5.88 1.38
N HIS A 51 -8.37 7.03 1.26
CA HIS A 51 -8.12 7.99 0.17
C HIS A 51 -6.69 8.56 0.22
N ARG A 52 -6.22 8.88 1.43
CA ARG A 52 -4.93 9.55 1.66
C ARG A 52 -3.76 8.81 1.00
N ARG A 53 -3.74 7.47 1.08
CA ARG A 53 -2.72 6.63 0.45
C ARG A 53 -2.59 6.82 -1.06
N TYR A 54 -3.68 7.13 -1.76
CA TYR A 54 -3.69 7.34 -3.21
C TYR A 54 -3.38 8.80 -3.57
N ILE A 55 -3.88 9.76 -2.78
CA ILE A 55 -3.58 11.19 -2.97
C ILE A 55 -2.09 11.48 -2.73
N GLU A 56 -1.49 10.91 -1.68
CA GLU A 56 -0.05 11.04 -1.41
C GLU A 56 0.82 10.47 -2.55
N LYS A 57 0.27 9.56 -3.36
CA LYS A 57 0.91 9.00 -4.56
C LYS A 57 0.64 9.80 -5.83
N GLY A 58 -0.16 10.87 -5.75
CA GLY A 58 -0.51 11.71 -6.90
C GLY A 58 -1.53 11.07 -7.84
N VAL A 59 -2.33 10.11 -7.36
CA VAL A 59 -3.42 9.51 -8.16
C VAL A 59 -4.48 10.56 -8.43
N SER A 60 -4.78 10.79 -9.70
CA SER A 60 -5.79 11.77 -10.12
C SER A 60 -7.19 11.35 -9.68
N CYS A 61 -8.02 12.33 -9.29
CA CYS A 61 -9.40 12.08 -8.88
C CYS A 61 -10.20 11.36 -9.98
N GLY A 62 -9.90 11.67 -11.24
CA GLY A 62 -10.56 11.09 -12.42
C GLY A 62 -10.26 9.61 -12.66
N GLU A 63 -9.30 9.00 -11.96
CA GLU A 63 -9.04 7.56 -12.07
C GLU A 63 -10.14 6.71 -11.42
N CYS A 64 -10.91 7.28 -10.49
CA CYS A 64 -12.01 6.59 -9.79
C CYS A 64 -13.34 7.36 -9.88
N HIS A 65 -13.29 8.69 -9.86
CA HIS A 65 -14.45 9.55 -9.99
C HIS A 65 -14.73 9.87 -11.46
N LEU A 66 -15.16 8.83 -12.17
CA LEU A 66 -15.53 8.90 -13.58
C LEU A 66 -16.79 9.76 -13.79
N ASN A 67 -16.87 10.42 -14.95
CA ASN A 67 -18.05 11.16 -15.41
C ASN A 67 -18.54 12.27 -14.45
N VAL A 68 -17.67 12.77 -13.58
CA VAL A 68 -17.99 13.90 -12.69
C VAL A 68 -18.15 15.18 -13.49
N ILE A 69 -17.35 15.34 -14.55
CA ILE A 69 -17.46 16.43 -15.53
C ILE A 69 -17.85 15.78 -16.86
N GLN A 70 -18.98 16.21 -17.42
CA GLN A 70 -19.48 15.76 -18.72
C GLN A 70 -19.65 16.96 -19.64
N GLY A 71 -19.36 16.78 -20.93
CA GLY A 71 -19.28 17.87 -21.89
C GLY A 71 -17.90 18.53 -21.88
N ASP A 72 -17.55 19.13 -23.00
CA ASP A 72 -16.23 19.71 -23.27
C ASP A 72 -16.27 21.23 -23.48
N GLY A 73 -17.47 21.82 -23.37
CA GLY A 73 -17.70 23.22 -23.63
C GLY A 73 -17.26 23.63 -25.04
N GLN A 74 -17.26 22.73 -26.03
CA GLN A 74 -16.96 23.15 -27.40
C GLN A 74 -17.96 24.20 -27.88
N VAL A 75 -17.51 25.08 -28.78
CA VAL A 75 -18.36 26.04 -29.49
C VAL A 75 -18.72 25.46 -30.86
N PRO A 76 -19.94 24.92 -31.07
CA PRO A 76 -20.32 24.36 -32.35
C PRO A 76 -20.43 25.47 -33.41
N PRO A 77 -19.98 25.25 -34.66
CA PRO A 77 -20.06 26.26 -35.73
C PRO A 77 -21.45 26.85 -35.93
N LYS A 78 -22.50 26.05 -35.66
CA LYS A 78 -23.90 26.48 -35.75
C LYS A 78 -24.24 27.65 -34.83
N ARG A 79 -23.54 27.83 -33.69
CA ARG A 79 -23.81 28.92 -32.74
C ARG A 79 -23.46 30.29 -33.32
N CYS A 80 -22.45 30.37 -34.19
CA CYS A 80 -22.01 31.62 -34.79
C CYS A 80 -23.10 32.19 -35.72
N VAL A 81 -23.76 31.32 -36.49
CA VAL A 81 -24.79 31.70 -37.47
C VAL A 81 -26.17 31.95 -36.86
N GLU A 82 -26.29 31.93 -35.53
CA GLU A 82 -27.50 32.41 -34.84
C GLU A 82 -27.58 33.95 -34.85
N CYS A 83 -26.44 34.63 -35.03
CA CYS A 83 -26.35 36.10 -35.05
C CYS A 83 -25.58 36.66 -36.26
N HIS A 84 -24.76 35.84 -36.92
CA HIS A 84 -23.97 36.22 -38.09
C HIS A 84 -24.48 35.58 -39.36
N ASP A 85 -24.74 36.38 -40.39
CA ASP A 85 -25.23 35.90 -41.68
C ASP A 85 -24.11 35.72 -42.72
N GLU A 86 -22.87 36.07 -42.38
CA GLU A 86 -21.70 35.99 -43.27
C GLU A 86 -21.00 34.61 -43.23
N PRO A 87 -20.95 33.86 -44.35
CA PRO A 87 -20.29 32.55 -44.41
C PRO A 87 -18.79 32.58 -44.09
N GLU A 88 -18.13 33.72 -44.31
CA GLU A 88 -16.70 33.93 -44.11
C GLU A 88 -16.30 33.84 -42.63
N ILE A 89 -17.23 34.08 -41.71
CA ILE A 89 -17.00 34.00 -40.26
C ILE A 89 -16.74 32.56 -39.81
N LEU A 90 -17.31 31.57 -40.51
CA LEU A 90 -17.06 30.15 -40.23
C LEU A 90 -15.72 29.65 -40.77
N GLN A 91 -15.11 30.39 -41.71
CA GLN A 91 -13.85 30.03 -42.36
C GLN A 91 -12.66 30.79 -41.77
N THR A 92 -12.91 31.95 -41.17
CA THR A 92 -11.88 32.81 -40.60
C THR A 92 -11.48 32.31 -39.20
N LYS A 93 -10.19 32.10 -38.98
CA LYS A 93 -9.65 31.71 -37.67
C LYS A 93 -9.38 32.95 -36.83
N TYR A 94 -10.27 33.21 -35.87
CA TYR A 94 -10.04 34.21 -34.82
C TYR A 94 -9.41 33.55 -33.59
N SER A 95 -8.66 34.32 -32.81
CA SER A 95 -8.14 33.83 -31.52
C SER A 95 -9.25 33.80 -30.48
N SER A 96 -9.13 32.91 -29.49
CA SER A 96 -10.09 32.79 -28.39
C SER A 96 -10.20 34.10 -27.60
N GLU A 97 -9.08 34.81 -27.42
CA GLU A 97 -8.99 36.10 -26.74
C GLU A 97 -9.81 37.16 -27.47
N PHE A 98 -9.70 37.20 -28.80
CA PHE A 98 -10.45 38.14 -29.62
C PHE A 98 -11.96 37.88 -29.54
N ILE A 99 -12.36 36.62 -29.65
CA ILE A 99 -13.78 36.23 -29.57
C ILE A 99 -14.34 36.60 -28.19
N HIS A 100 -13.68 36.18 -27.10
CA HIS A 100 -14.13 36.49 -25.74
C HIS A 100 -14.16 37.99 -25.45
N LYS A 101 -13.14 38.75 -25.86
CA LYS A 101 -13.12 40.20 -25.65
C LYS A 101 -14.32 40.87 -26.29
N ASN A 102 -14.55 40.63 -27.59
CA ASN A 102 -15.66 41.28 -28.27
C ASN A 102 -17.00 40.77 -27.71
N HIS A 103 -17.22 39.46 -27.68
CA HIS A 103 -18.55 38.92 -27.39
C HIS A 103 -18.89 38.94 -25.89
N VAL A 104 -17.99 38.48 -25.03
CA VAL A 104 -18.24 38.36 -23.59
C VAL A 104 -17.91 39.66 -22.86
N THR A 105 -16.75 40.26 -23.12
CA THR A 105 -16.33 41.48 -22.39
C THR A 105 -17.06 42.72 -22.88
N ASP A 106 -17.07 42.98 -24.18
CA ASP A 106 -17.58 44.24 -24.74
C ASP A 106 -19.10 44.19 -24.93
N TYR A 107 -19.63 43.08 -25.48
CA TYR A 107 -21.06 42.90 -25.75
C TYR A 107 -21.84 42.10 -24.68
N LYS A 108 -21.19 41.63 -23.62
CA LYS A 108 -21.83 40.97 -22.47
C LYS A 108 -22.66 39.73 -22.84
N LEU A 109 -22.21 38.96 -23.83
CA LEU A 109 -22.84 37.69 -24.17
C LEU A 109 -22.46 36.61 -23.15
N GLU A 110 -23.49 35.92 -22.66
CA GLU A 110 -23.38 34.80 -21.73
C GLU A 110 -22.66 33.60 -22.36
N CYS A 111 -21.83 32.89 -21.57
CA CYS A 111 -21.02 31.76 -22.07
C CYS A 111 -21.85 30.67 -22.77
N TYR A 112 -23.03 30.33 -22.24
CA TYR A 112 -23.91 29.28 -22.77
C TYR A 112 -24.53 29.59 -24.13
N ARG A 113 -24.42 30.85 -24.61
CA ARG A 113 -24.84 31.23 -25.96
C ARG A 113 -23.93 30.62 -27.02
N CYS A 114 -22.65 30.42 -26.68
CA CYS A 114 -21.66 29.87 -27.61
C CYS A 114 -21.21 28.45 -27.21
N HIS A 115 -20.99 28.19 -25.93
CA HIS A 115 -20.46 26.91 -25.46
C HIS A 115 -21.56 25.85 -25.28
N SER A 116 -21.21 24.60 -25.59
CA SER A 116 -21.99 23.42 -25.20
C SER A 116 -22.06 23.28 -23.69
N GLU A 117 -23.07 22.56 -23.21
CA GLU A 117 -23.25 22.36 -21.77
C GLU A 117 -22.12 21.52 -21.16
N ILE A 118 -21.56 22.03 -20.06
CA ILE A 118 -20.71 21.27 -19.15
C ILE A 118 -21.54 20.95 -17.91
N ILE A 119 -21.61 19.68 -17.56
CA ILE A 119 -22.31 19.20 -16.37
C ILE A 119 -21.27 18.77 -15.34
N HIS A 120 -21.31 19.37 -14.15
CA HIS A 120 -20.53 18.94 -12.99
C HIS A 120 -21.47 18.35 -11.94
N HIS A 121 -21.50 17.02 -11.81
CA HIS A 121 -22.29 16.34 -10.80
C HIS A 121 -21.63 15.04 -10.39
N LYS A 122 -22.02 14.48 -9.24
CA LYS A 122 -21.63 13.12 -8.90
C LYS A 122 -22.37 12.16 -9.84
N GLY A 123 -21.70 11.77 -10.93
CA GLY A 123 -22.22 10.77 -11.86
C GLY A 123 -22.56 9.46 -11.14
N GLU A 124 -23.58 8.76 -11.64
CA GLU A 124 -23.82 7.38 -11.20
C GLU A 124 -22.58 6.51 -11.52
N ILE A 125 -22.24 5.59 -10.61
CA ILE A 125 -21.22 4.57 -10.86
C ILE A 125 -21.66 3.81 -12.11
N PRO A 126 -20.93 3.88 -13.23
CA PRO A 126 -21.34 3.22 -14.46
C PRO A 126 -21.50 1.72 -14.20
N THR A 127 -22.73 1.22 -14.26
CA THR A 127 -23.03 -0.22 -14.10
C THR A 127 -22.46 -1.05 -15.25
N LEU A 128 -22.06 -0.39 -16.32
CA LEU A 128 -21.17 -0.92 -17.34
C LEU A 128 -19.80 -0.28 -17.17
N ALA A 129 -18.73 -1.02 -17.43
CA ALA A 129 -17.51 -0.39 -17.93
C ALA A 129 -17.86 0.25 -19.29
N HIS A 130 -18.62 1.35 -19.23
CA HIS A 130 -18.98 2.20 -20.32
C HIS A 130 -17.91 3.27 -20.32
N PHE A 131 -16.88 2.94 -21.08
CA PHE A 131 -16.47 3.91 -22.05
C PHE A 131 -17.71 4.44 -22.78
N ASP A 132 -17.80 5.76 -22.87
CA ASP A 132 -18.45 6.48 -23.97
C ASP A 132 -17.63 6.29 -25.27
N SER A 133 -16.99 5.12 -25.42
CA SER A 133 -16.46 4.73 -26.69
C SER A 133 -17.64 4.23 -27.48
N ASN A 134 -17.96 4.99 -28.50
CA ASN A 134 -18.54 4.50 -29.72
C ASN A 134 -17.77 3.28 -30.34
N CYS A 135 -16.84 2.61 -29.62
CA CYS A 135 -16.23 1.36 -30.03
C CYS A 135 -17.29 0.31 -30.32
N GLY A 136 -18.35 0.17 -29.51
CA GLY A 136 -19.45 -0.77 -29.80
C GLY A 136 -20.24 -0.45 -31.08
N LYS A 137 -20.11 0.78 -31.60
CA LYS A 137 -20.68 1.17 -32.90
C LYS A 137 -19.80 0.73 -34.09
N CYS A 138 -18.51 0.46 -33.86
CA CYS A 138 -17.53 0.11 -34.90
C CYS A 138 -16.85 -1.27 -34.70
N HIS A 139 -16.90 -1.85 -33.50
CA HIS A 139 -16.28 -3.11 -33.09
C HIS A 139 -17.27 -4.00 -32.34
N ILE A 140 -17.11 -5.31 -32.52
CA ILE A 140 -18.02 -6.35 -32.02
C ILE A 140 -17.95 -6.40 -30.48
N GLU A 141 -19.08 -6.19 -29.79
CA GLU A 141 -19.17 -6.20 -28.32
C GLU A 141 -18.74 -7.55 -27.69
N GLU A 142 -18.90 -8.65 -28.44
CA GLU A 142 -18.65 -10.02 -28.01
C GLU A 142 -17.18 -10.29 -27.63
N VAL A 143 -16.23 -9.53 -28.19
CA VAL A 143 -14.78 -9.69 -27.92
C VAL A 143 -14.40 -9.22 -26.51
N HIS A 144 -15.23 -8.39 -25.86
CA HIS A 144 -14.97 -7.88 -24.50
C HIS A 144 -15.78 -8.61 -23.42
N LEU A 145 -16.65 -9.55 -23.79
CA LEU A 145 -17.54 -10.23 -22.83
C LEU A 145 -16.75 -10.96 -21.75
N GLY A 146 -15.72 -11.71 -22.12
CA GLY A 146 -14.88 -12.44 -21.17
C GLY A 146 -14.26 -11.52 -20.11
N PRO A 147 -13.41 -10.56 -20.48
CA PRO A 147 -12.80 -9.62 -19.53
C PRO A 147 -13.81 -8.83 -18.70
N ARG A 148 -14.91 -8.37 -19.31
CA ARG A 148 -15.96 -7.61 -18.63
C ARG A 148 -16.69 -8.44 -17.57
N GLU A 149 -17.08 -9.67 -17.89
CA GLU A 149 -17.74 -10.56 -16.94
C GLU A 149 -16.79 -11.02 -15.84
N MET A 150 -15.51 -11.28 -16.17
CA MET A 150 -14.47 -11.57 -15.19
C MET A 150 -14.30 -10.39 -14.21
N TYR A 151 -14.18 -9.17 -14.72
CA TYR A 151 -14.04 -7.94 -13.92
C TYR A 151 -15.24 -7.73 -12.98
N LYS A 152 -16.46 -7.96 -13.48
CA LYS A 152 -17.71 -7.96 -12.71
C LYS A 152 -17.86 -9.16 -11.78
N GLY A 153 -17.05 -10.21 -11.97
CA GLY A 153 -17.11 -11.44 -11.19
C GLY A 153 -18.40 -12.23 -11.37
N ILE A 154 -18.92 -12.30 -12.60
CA ILE A 154 -20.13 -13.04 -12.97
C ILE A 154 -19.84 -14.04 -14.10
N GLY A 155 -20.80 -14.89 -14.46
CA GLY A 155 -20.71 -15.80 -15.62
C GLY A 155 -20.13 -17.19 -15.31
N GLY A 156 -19.54 -17.38 -14.13
CA GLY A 156 -18.98 -18.65 -13.69
C GLY A 156 -20.01 -19.66 -13.16
N ILE A 157 -19.78 -20.94 -13.43
CA ILE A 157 -20.62 -22.05 -12.94
C ILE A 157 -20.15 -22.49 -11.57
N GLY A 158 -21.06 -22.52 -10.59
CA GLY A 158 -20.78 -23.03 -9.24
C GLY A 158 -19.91 -22.09 -8.38
N VAL A 159 -19.72 -20.85 -8.80
CA VAL A 159 -19.07 -19.79 -8.01
C VAL A 159 -20.04 -18.61 -7.89
N PRO A 160 -20.41 -18.16 -6.68
CA PRO A 160 -21.26 -16.98 -6.49
C PRO A 160 -20.66 -15.73 -7.14
N PRO A 161 -21.50 -14.77 -7.57
CA PRO A 161 -21.03 -13.47 -8.04
C PRO A 161 -20.07 -12.81 -7.05
N SER A 162 -18.91 -12.37 -7.53
CA SER A 162 -17.84 -11.80 -6.70
C SER A 162 -17.04 -10.76 -7.48
N PRO A 163 -17.52 -9.51 -7.58
CA PRO A 163 -16.86 -8.47 -8.35
C PRO A 163 -15.44 -8.18 -7.88
N SER A 164 -14.57 -7.76 -8.81
CA SER A 164 -13.21 -7.36 -8.48
C SER A 164 -13.19 -6.11 -7.60
N LYS A 165 -12.11 -5.93 -6.83
CA LYS A 165 -11.98 -4.73 -5.99
C LYS A 165 -11.82 -3.45 -6.81
N MET A 166 -11.18 -3.56 -7.96
CA MET A 166 -11.06 -2.48 -8.93
C MET A 166 -12.43 -2.09 -9.50
N TYR A 167 -13.30 -3.07 -9.82
CA TYR A 167 -14.66 -2.81 -10.27
C TYR A 167 -15.49 -2.11 -9.19
N ILE A 168 -15.40 -2.57 -7.94
CA ILE A 168 -16.08 -1.96 -6.79
C ILE A 168 -15.59 -0.52 -6.54
N ALA A 169 -14.30 -0.26 -6.77
CA ALA A 169 -13.70 1.06 -6.66
C ALA A 169 -13.92 1.96 -7.90
N ASN A 170 -14.72 1.50 -8.86
CA ASN A 170 -15.10 2.25 -10.06
C ASN A 170 -13.94 2.59 -11.01
N LEU A 171 -12.93 1.72 -11.09
CA LEU A 171 -11.84 1.88 -12.07
C LEU A 171 -12.32 1.43 -13.46
N ASP A 172 -12.05 2.26 -14.48
CA ASP A 172 -12.30 1.92 -15.89
C ASP A 172 -11.16 1.08 -16.49
N CYS A 173 -11.44 0.36 -17.58
CA CYS A 173 -10.50 -0.38 -18.40
C CYS A 173 -9.28 0.47 -18.80
N THR A 174 -9.48 1.75 -19.12
CA THR A 174 -8.41 2.66 -19.58
C THR A 174 -7.44 3.07 -18.50
N ALA A 175 -7.84 3.03 -17.22
CA ALA A 175 -6.93 3.26 -16.11
C ALA A 175 -5.71 2.32 -16.20
N CYS A 176 -5.92 1.10 -16.73
CA CYS A 176 -4.87 0.13 -16.98
C CYS A 176 -4.45 0.04 -18.45
N HIS A 177 -5.38 0.14 -19.42
CA HIS A 177 -5.09 -0.19 -20.83
C HIS A 177 -4.73 0.99 -21.74
N SER A 178 -4.96 2.25 -21.34
CA SER A 178 -4.69 3.39 -22.22
C SER A 178 -3.22 3.48 -22.64
N GLY A 179 -2.98 3.65 -23.95
CA GLY A 179 -1.64 3.84 -24.51
C GLY A 179 -0.72 2.61 -24.45
N LEU A 180 -1.26 1.42 -24.16
CA LEU A 180 -0.49 0.16 -24.13
C LEU A 180 -0.50 -0.63 -25.45
N GLU A 181 -1.24 -0.16 -26.45
CA GLU A 181 -1.48 -0.89 -27.69
C GLU A 181 -0.27 -0.86 -28.63
N ARG A 182 0.25 -2.03 -29.01
CA ARG A 182 1.15 -2.20 -30.15
C ARG A 182 0.38 -2.77 -31.34
N GLY A 183 0.03 -1.91 -32.30
CA GLY A 183 -0.42 -2.29 -33.65
C GLY A 183 -1.93 -2.37 -33.89
N GLU A 184 -2.35 -2.16 -35.15
CA GLU A 184 -3.74 -2.12 -35.64
C GLU A 184 -4.42 -3.50 -35.82
N LYS A 185 -3.96 -4.57 -35.16
CA LYS A 185 -4.46 -5.94 -35.44
C LYS A 185 -5.21 -6.58 -34.27
N ALA A 186 -6.32 -7.23 -34.64
CA ALA A 186 -7.34 -7.88 -33.83
C ALA A 186 -6.97 -8.28 -32.39
N LEU A 187 -7.88 -7.94 -31.47
CA LEU A 187 -7.90 -8.13 -30.01
C LEU A 187 -7.39 -9.46 -29.42
N TYR A 188 -7.20 -10.51 -30.20
CA TYR A 188 -6.70 -11.80 -29.73
C TYR A 188 -5.16 -11.90 -29.74
N THR A 189 -4.46 -10.92 -30.32
CA THR A 189 -3.01 -10.93 -30.47
C THR A 189 -2.32 -9.64 -29.99
N VAL A 190 -3.04 -8.77 -29.27
CA VAL A 190 -2.42 -7.56 -28.71
C VAL A 190 -1.42 -8.00 -27.65
N SER A 191 -0.14 -7.97 -28.00
CA SER A 191 0.94 -8.12 -27.05
C SER A 191 1.09 -6.79 -26.31
N TYR A 192 0.77 -6.82 -25.02
CA TYR A 192 1.04 -5.68 -24.17
C TYR A 192 2.52 -5.67 -23.80
N ASP A 193 3.09 -4.47 -23.73
CA ASP A 193 4.37 -4.30 -23.07
C ASP A 193 4.18 -4.57 -21.58
N GLN A 194 4.71 -5.69 -21.09
CA GLN A 194 4.59 -6.12 -19.70
C GLN A 194 5.06 -5.01 -18.75
N SER A 195 6.16 -4.32 -19.07
CA SER A 195 6.70 -3.24 -18.25
C SER A 195 5.73 -2.05 -18.19
N ALA A 196 5.05 -1.76 -19.28
CA ALA A 196 4.08 -0.66 -19.33
C ALA A 196 2.79 -1.00 -18.56
N LEU A 197 2.34 -2.26 -18.60
CA LEU A 197 1.23 -2.72 -17.76
C LEU A 197 1.60 -2.70 -16.27
N GLU A 198 2.80 -3.16 -15.92
CA GLU A 198 3.31 -3.10 -14.54
C GLU A 198 3.38 -1.66 -14.02
N ALA A 199 3.82 -0.71 -14.86
CA ALA A 199 3.86 0.70 -14.50
C ALA A 199 2.48 1.29 -14.17
N ARG A 200 1.41 0.81 -14.83
CA ARG A 200 0.02 1.22 -14.53
C ARG A 200 -0.41 0.80 -13.13
N CYS A 201 -0.08 -0.42 -12.72
CA CYS A 201 -0.34 -0.89 -11.37
C CYS A 201 0.43 -0.07 -10.32
N VAL A 202 1.72 0.19 -10.59
CA VAL A 202 2.61 0.96 -9.71
C VAL A 202 2.14 2.40 -9.56
N GLY A 203 1.61 3.02 -10.62
CA GLY A 203 1.11 4.40 -10.58
C GLY A 203 0.07 4.66 -9.49
N CYS A 204 -0.79 3.68 -9.20
CA CYS A 204 -1.79 3.81 -8.14
C CYS A 204 -1.34 3.19 -6.81
N HIS A 205 -0.69 2.02 -6.86
CA HIS A 205 -0.45 1.23 -5.66
C HIS A 205 0.96 1.42 -5.06
N GLY A 206 1.94 1.81 -5.87
CA GLY A 206 3.34 1.98 -5.50
C GLY A 206 4.23 0.77 -5.78
N GLU A 207 5.47 0.85 -5.28
CA GLU A 207 6.49 -0.18 -5.47
C GLU A 207 6.05 -1.54 -4.91
N GLY A 208 6.50 -2.63 -5.57
CA GLY A 208 6.13 -4.01 -5.25
C GLY A 208 4.91 -4.55 -6.01
N TYR A 209 4.00 -3.70 -6.48
CA TYR A 209 2.79 -4.15 -7.21
C TYR A 209 3.08 -4.74 -8.60
N ALA A 210 4.18 -4.34 -9.24
CA ALA A 210 4.68 -5.02 -10.43
C ALA A 210 5.04 -6.49 -10.15
N SER A 211 5.66 -6.77 -8.99
CA SER A 211 5.96 -8.13 -8.55
C SER A 211 4.68 -8.92 -8.30
N MET A 212 3.69 -8.30 -7.64
CA MET A 212 2.38 -8.92 -7.39
C MET A 212 1.70 -9.37 -8.70
N LEU A 213 1.70 -8.54 -9.75
CA LEU A 213 1.14 -8.91 -11.05
C LEU A 213 1.86 -10.12 -11.66
N ARG A 214 3.19 -10.16 -11.62
CA ARG A 214 3.96 -11.32 -12.10
C ARG A 214 3.65 -12.59 -11.31
N ASN A 215 3.52 -12.46 -9.99
CA ASN A 215 3.18 -13.58 -9.13
C ASN A 215 1.77 -14.10 -9.40
N TRP A 216 0.81 -13.23 -9.71
CA TRP A 216 -0.50 -13.65 -10.20
C TRP A 216 -0.41 -14.44 -11.50
N GLN A 217 0.37 -13.95 -12.47
CA GLN A 217 0.55 -14.63 -13.75
C GLN A 217 1.15 -16.04 -13.56
N VAL A 218 2.16 -16.19 -12.69
CA VAL A 218 2.76 -17.49 -12.36
C VAL A 218 1.76 -18.41 -11.65
N LEU A 219 1.05 -17.89 -10.63
CA LEU A 219 0.05 -18.64 -9.87
C LEU A 219 -1.06 -19.16 -10.77
N VAL A 220 -1.59 -18.30 -11.64
CA VAL A 220 -2.66 -18.62 -12.58
C VAL A 220 -2.16 -19.62 -13.62
N ALA A 221 -0.98 -19.43 -14.21
CA ALA A 221 -0.43 -20.36 -15.19
C ALA A 221 -0.29 -21.78 -14.61
N LYS A 222 0.17 -21.90 -13.36
CA LYS A 222 0.22 -23.19 -12.66
C LYS A 222 -1.17 -23.78 -12.44
N ALA A 223 -2.12 -22.98 -11.95
CA ALA A 223 -3.48 -23.42 -11.71
C ALA A 223 -4.20 -23.84 -13.00
N GLU A 224 -4.01 -23.11 -14.09
CA GLU A 224 -4.52 -23.42 -15.43
C GLU A 224 -3.93 -24.74 -15.94
N PHE A 225 -2.61 -24.92 -15.84
CA PHE A 225 -1.93 -26.15 -16.25
C PHE A 225 -2.48 -27.38 -15.52
N GLU A 226 -2.58 -27.32 -14.19
CA GLU A 226 -3.10 -28.42 -13.36
C GLU A 226 -4.59 -28.70 -13.68
N THR A 227 -5.39 -27.65 -13.89
CA THR A 227 -6.80 -27.78 -14.27
C THR A 227 -6.97 -28.43 -15.64
N ASN A 228 -6.21 -27.97 -16.63
CA ASN A 228 -6.23 -28.51 -17.99
C ASN A 228 -5.82 -29.98 -18.01
N LYS A 229 -4.78 -30.35 -17.24
CA LYS A 229 -4.36 -31.75 -17.08
C LYS A 229 -5.49 -32.62 -16.53
N GLY A 230 -6.23 -32.14 -15.52
CA GLY A 230 -7.41 -32.82 -14.98
C GLY A 230 -8.50 -33.01 -16.03
N ILE A 231 -8.89 -31.94 -16.73
CA ILE A 231 -9.88 -31.96 -17.82
C ILE A 231 -9.50 -32.96 -18.92
N TYR A 232 -8.23 -32.92 -19.37
CA TYR A 232 -7.72 -33.82 -20.40
C TYR A 232 -7.73 -35.29 -19.96
N THR A 233 -7.40 -35.55 -18.69
CA THR A 233 -7.42 -36.90 -18.11
C THR A 233 -8.84 -37.49 -18.13
N VAL A 234 -9.85 -36.72 -17.73
CA VAL A 234 -11.25 -37.15 -17.80
C VAL A 234 -11.68 -37.37 -19.25
N GLN A 235 -11.34 -36.44 -20.14
CA GLN A 235 -11.68 -36.53 -21.56
C GLN A 235 -11.14 -37.80 -22.22
N SER A 236 -9.85 -38.10 -21.99
CA SER A 236 -9.20 -39.28 -22.55
C SER A 236 -9.80 -40.58 -22.00
N LYS A 237 -10.11 -40.64 -20.70
CA LYS A 237 -10.83 -41.79 -20.11
C LYS A 237 -12.21 -41.96 -20.73
N LEU A 238 -13.01 -40.90 -20.83
CA LEU A 238 -14.35 -40.96 -21.44
C LEU A 238 -14.33 -41.45 -22.89
N TYR A 239 -13.29 -41.11 -23.66
CA TYR A 239 -13.14 -41.58 -25.04
C TYR A 239 -12.79 -43.07 -25.12
N GLY A 240 -11.97 -43.58 -24.20
CA GLY A 240 -11.52 -44.98 -24.17
C GLY A 240 -12.42 -45.93 -23.38
N LEU A 241 -13.54 -45.45 -22.82
CA LEU A 241 -14.41 -46.26 -21.96
C LEU A 241 -15.40 -47.12 -22.76
N ASP A 242 -15.51 -48.37 -22.34
CA ASP A 242 -16.57 -49.28 -22.75
C ASP A 242 -17.89 -48.83 -22.12
N ARG A 243 -18.78 -48.30 -22.96
CA ARG A 243 -20.03 -47.67 -22.54
C ARG A 243 -21.01 -48.67 -21.89
N GLU A 244 -20.89 -49.95 -22.18
CA GLU A 244 -21.76 -50.99 -21.64
C GLU A 244 -21.47 -51.27 -20.15
N LYS A 245 -20.24 -51.01 -19.68
CA LYS A 245 -19.79 -51.33 -18.31
C LYS A 245 -20.05 -50.26 -17.26
N VAL A 246 -20.20 -48.99 -17.65
CA VAL A 246 -20.25 -47.83 -16.73
C VAL A 246 -21.69 -47.31 -16.50
N GLY A 247 -22.64 -47.70 -17.35
CA GLY A 247 -24.04 -47.28 -17.27
C GLY A 247 -24.27 -45.87 -17.85
N SER A 248 -25.37 -45.71 -18.61
CA SER A 248 -25.69 -44.49 -19.36
C SER A 248 -25.85 -43.24 -18.49
N SER A 249 -26.45 -43.37 -17.30
CA SER A 249 -26.65 -42.26 -16.37
C SER A 249 -25.33 -41.71 -15.81
N THR A 250 -24.40 -42.59 -15.42
CA THR A 250 -23.06 -42.24 -14.94
C THR A 250 -22.27 -41.50 -16.01
N LEU A 251 -22.27 -42.02 -17.25
CA LEU A 251 -21.59 -41.38 -18.38
C LEU A 251 -22.15 -39.99 -18.67
N LYS A 252 -23.47 -39.83 -18.66
CA LYS A 252 -24.12 -38.53 -18.87
C LYS A 252 -23.72 -37.53 -17.76
N ARG A 253 -23.68 -37.98 -16.50
CA ARG A 253 -23.27 -37.12 -15.39
C ARG A 253 -21.80 -36.73 -15.46
N ALA A 254 -20.90 -37.67 -15.74
CA ALA A 254 -19.48 -37.40 -15.91
C ALA A 254 -19.21 -36.43 -17.09
N GLN A 255 -19.92 -36.59 -18.21
CA GLN A 255 -19.83 -35.67 -19.35
C GLN A 255 -20.33 -34.27 -19.01
N GLN A 256 -21.41 -34.16 -18.21
CA GLN A 256 -21.91 -32.87 -17.74
C GLN A 256 -20.87 -32.16 -16.86
N LEU A 257 -20.31 -32.85 -15.87
CA LEU A 257 -19.26 -32.32 -15.00
C LEU A 257 -18.03 -31.85 -15.80
N LEU A 258 -17.59 -32.65 -16.78
CA LEU A 258 -16.51 -32.27 -17.69
C LEU A 258 -16.84 -31.01 -18.49
N ASN A 259 -18.07 -30.88 -18.99
CA ASN A 259 -18.50 -29.70 -19.75
C ASN A 259 -18.55 -28.45 -18.87
N GLU A 260 -19.03 -28.57 -17.63
CA GLU A 260 -19.02 -27.47 -16.65
C GLU A 260 -17.59 -27.05 -16.30
N ALA A 261 -16.69 -28.00 -16.05
CA ALA A 261 -15.27 -27.73 -15.82
C ALA A 261 -14.60 -27.00 -17.00
N ARG A 262 -14.87 -27.46 -18.23
CA ARG A 262 -14.36 -26.81 -19.44
C ARG A 262 -14.90 -25.39 -19.61
N ARG A 263 -16.19 -25.15 -19.35
CA ARG A 263 -16.79 -23.81 -19.45
C ARG A 263 -16.09 -22.82 -18.52
N ASN A 264 -15.92 -23.18 -17.25
CA ASN A 264 -15.19 -22.32 -16.30
C ASN A 264 -13.72 -22.12 -16.70
N TYR A 265 -13.02 -23.19 -17.10
CA TYR A 265 -11.63 -23.10 -17.57
C TYR A 265 -11.49 -22.18 -18.79
N SER A 266 -12.31 -22.37 -19.82
CA SER A 266 -12.34 -21.51 -21.01
C SER A 266 -12.70 -20.07 -20.66
N PHE A 267 -13.62 -19.86 -19.72
CA PHE A 267 -13.97 -18.52 -19.25
C PHE A 267 -12.79 -17.81 -18.59
N VAL A 268 -11.98 -18.50 -17.79
CA VAL A 268 -10.75 -17.92 -17.20
C VAL A 268 -9.74 -17.52 -18.28
N LEU A 269 -9.53 -18.37 -19.29
CA LEU A 269 -8.62 -18.08 -20.41
C LEU A 269 -9.04 -16.86 -21.24
N LEU A 270 -10.34 -16.71 -21.48
CA LEU A 270 -10.92 -15.58 -22.21
C LEU A 270 -10.98 -14.32 -21.35
N GLY A 271 -11.37 -14.46 -20.09
CA GLY A 271 -11.54 -13.37 -19.15
C GLY A 271 -10.25 -12.77 -18.62
N LYS A 272 -9.13 -13.50 -18.70
CA LYS A 272 -7.82 -13.13 -18.13
C LYS A 272 -7.91 -12.88 -16.62
N ALA A 273 -7.28 -13.77 -15.85
CA ALA A 273 -7.40 -13.77 -14.40
C ALA A 273 -7.02 -12.43 -13.71
N ALA A 274 -6.14 -11.61 -14.28
CA ALA A 274 -5.74 -10.33 -13.69
C ALA A 274 -6.91 -9.35 -13.47
N HIS A 275 -7.99 -9.43 -14.27
CA HIS A 275 -9.18 -8.61 -14.05
C HIS A 275 -9.91 -8.96 -12.75
N ASN A 276 -9.80 -10.21 -12.28
CA ASN A 276 -10.38 -10.65 -11.01
C ASN A 276 -9.71 -11.96 -10.53
N ILE A 277 -8.52 -11.81 -9.96
CA ILE A 277 -7.65 -12.95 -9.61
C ILE A 277 -8.33 -13.95 -8.67
N GLU A 278 -9.08 -13.45 -7.69
CA GLU A 278 -9.76 -14.28 -6.71
C GLU A 278 -10.89 -15.09 -7.35
N TYR A 279 -11.71 -14.45 -8.20
CA TYR A 279 -12.79 -15.13 -8.90
C TYR A 279 -12.25 -16.17 -9.90
N ALA A 280 -11.20 -15.83 -10.63
CA ALA A 280 -10.54 -16.74 -11.57
C ALA A 280 -10.01 -18.01 -10.86
N LEU A 281 -9.33 -17.86 -9.73
CA LEU A 281 -8.83 -19.01 -8.95
C LEU A 281 -9.97 -19.85 -8.36
N LYS A 282 -11.05 -19.23 -7.89
CA LYS A 282 -12.28 -19.95 -7.47
C LYS A 282 -12.86 -20.78 -8.62
N LEU A 283 -12.91 -20.23 -9.83
CA LEU A 283 -13.41 -20.93 -11.02
C LEU A 283 -12.53 -22.10 -11.43
N LEU A 284 -11.20 -21.94 -11.40
CA LEU A 284 -10.26 -23.03 -11.63
C LEU A 284 -10.40 -24.12 -10.57
N ASN A 285 -10.60 -23.74 -9.30
CA ASN A 285 -10.82 -24.69 -8.21
C ASN A 285 -12.08 -25.54 -8.43
N VAL A 286 -13.21 -24.89 -8.75
CA VAL A 286 -14.46 -25.59 -9.10
C VAL A 286 -14.27 -26.48 -10.33
N SER A 287 -13.50 -26.04 -11.33
CA SER A 287 -13.20 -26.84 -12.52
C SER A 287 -12.42 -28.10 -12.19
N ARG A 288 -11.41 -28.01 -11.31
CA ARG A 288 -10.63 -29.14 -10.82
C ARG A 288 -11.49 -30.13 -10.05
N ASN A 289 -12.33 -29.63 -9.14
CA ASN A 289 -13.20 -30.48 -8.33
C ASN A 289 -14.20 -31.23 -9.20
N LYS A 290 -14.84 -30.54 -10.17
CA LYS A 290 -15.73 -31.19 -11.15
C LYS A 290 -15.00 -32.22 -12.03
N ALA A 291 -13.77 -31.94 -12.46
CA ALA A 291 -12.98 -32.91 -13.21
C ALA A 291 -12.61 -34.13 -12.34
N GLY A 292 -12.22 -33.93 -11.08
CA GLY A 292 -11.95 -35.00 -10.13
C GLY A 292 -13.19 -35.86 -9.85
N GLU A 293 -14.35 -35.25 -9.61
CA GLU A 293 -15.64 -35.94 -9.46
C GLU A 293 -15.98 -36.76 -10.71
N ALA A 294 -15.83 -36.17 -11.91
CA ALA A 294 -16.08 -36.88 -13.16
C ALA A 294 -15.15 -38.09 -13.32
N LEU A 295 -13.88 -37.96 -12.92
CA LEU A 295 -12.90 -39.04 -12.99
C LEU A 295 -13.23 -40.17 -12.00
N ALA A 296 -13.61 -39.83 -10.77
CA ALA A 296 -13.98 -40.81 -9.73
C ALA A 296 -15.21 -41.63 -10.14
N MET A 297 -16.16 -41.03 -10.86
CA MET A 297 -17.34 -41.74 -11.37
C MET A 297 -16.99 -42.80 -12.43
N ILE A 298 -15.89 -42.61 -13.16
CA ILE A 298 -15.56 -43.44 -14.33
C ILE A 298 -14.28 -44.27 -14.14
N SER A 299 -13.56 -44.08 -13.03
CA SER A 299 -12.33 -44.78 -12.69
C SER A 299 -12.35 -45.18 -11.21
N LYS A 300 -12.47 -46.49 -10.95
CA LYS A 300 -12.59 -47.04 -9.59
C LYS A 300 -11.33 -46.86 -8.73
N ASP A 301 -10.17 -46.74 -9.37
CA ASP A 301 -8.87 -46.61 -8.69
C ASP A 301 -8.51 -45.14 -8.40
N TYR A 302 -9.34 -44.19 -8.84
CA TYR A 302 -9.09 -42.78 -8.63
C TYR A 302 -9.73 -42.28 -7.34
N VAL A 303 -8.90 -41.78 -6.44
CA VAL A 303 -9.33 -41.04 -5.25
C VAL A 303 -9.19 -39.55 -5.52
N PRO A 304 -10.27 -38.75 -5.45
CA PRO A 304 -10.18 -37.29 -5.56
C PRO A 304 -9.22 -36.71 -4.53
N SER A 305 -8.27 -35.90 -5.00
CA SER A 305 -7.47 -35.05 -4.12
C SER A 305 -8.16 -33.70 -3.98
N ASN A 306 -8.65 -33.40 -2.78
CA ASN A 306 -9.21 -32.09 -2.43
C ASN A 306 -8.08 -31.16 -1.96
N SER A 307 -7.17 -30.82 -2.86
CA SER A 307 -6.20 -29.74 -2.62
C SER A 307 -6.75 -28.46 -3.23
N ASP A 308 -7.66 -27.79 -2.51
CA ASP A 308 -8.21 -26.53 -2.98
C ASP A 308 -7.09 -25.47 -3.10
N LEU A 309 -7.16 -24.63 -4.14
CA LEU A 309 -6.27 -23.49 -4.30
C LEU A 309 -6.45 -22.54 -3.10
N GLN A 310 -5.40 -22.41 -2.28
CA GLN A 310 -5.43 -21.57 -1.07
C GLN A 310 -5.41 -20.08 -1.45
N LEU A 311 -6.54 -19.41 -1.20
CA LEU A 311 -6.74 -17.96 -1.40
C LEU A 311 -6.29 -17.21 -0.14
N SER A 312 -4.98 -17.09 0.06
CA SER A 312 -4.40 -16.39 1.21
C SER A 312 -3.99 -14.94 0.87
N CYS A 313 -3.83 -14.11 1.91
CA CYS A 313 -3.25 -12.78 1.78
C CYS A 313 -1.86 -12.83 1.11
N VAL A 314 -1.05 -13.85 1.43
CA VAL A 314 0.29 -14.06 0.84
C VAL A 314 0.19 -14.37 -0.65
N ASN A 315 -0.61 -15.36 -1.04
CA ASN A 315 -0.68 -15.78 -2.45
C ASN A 315 -1.32 -14.71 -3.36
N LEU A 316 -2.26 -13.93 -2.81
CA LEU A 316 -3.02 -12.95 -3.59
C LEU A 316 -2.44 -11.54 -3.54
N CYS A 317 -1.75 -11.11 -2.49
CA CYS A 317 -1.38 -9.70 -2.34
C CYS A 317 0.02 -9.50 -1.76
N HIS A 318 0.46 -10.38 -0.86
CA HIS A 318 1.66 -10.23 -0.04
C HIS A 318 2.69 -11.33 -0.35
N SER A 319 2.93 -11.61 -1.63
CA SER A 319 3.67 -12.78 -2.12
C SER A 319 5.15 -12.84 -1.73
N GLU A 320 5.71 -11.74 -1.23
CA GLU A 320 7.11 -11.64 -0.81
C GLU A 320 7.23 -11.07 0.61
N ILE A 321 6.16 -11.14 1.41
CA ILE A 321 6.15 -10.60 2.77
C ILE A 321 7.12 -11.33 3.70
N ASP A 322 7.32 -12.62 3.46
CA ASP A 322 8.29 -13.48 4.13
C ASP A 322 9.72 -12.95 3.98
N LYS A 323 10.05 -12.33 2.84
CA LYS A 323 11.38 -11.76 2.59
C LYS A 323 11.56 -10.34 3.17
N GLN A 324 10.49 -9.74 3.70
CA GLN A 324 10.52 -8.35 4.16
C GLN A 324 10.76 -8.25 5.67
N LEU A 325 11.84 -7.54 6.02
CA LEU A 325 12.07 -7.03 7.36
C LEU A 325 11.39 -5.67 7.48
N LEU A 326 10.31 -5.61 8.27
CA LEU A 326 9.59 -4.36 8.51
C LEU A 326 9.85 -3.85 9.92
N PRO A 327 10.01 -2.53 10.13
CA PRO A 327 10.17 -1.98 11.47
C PRO A 327 8.89 -2.19 12.29
N PHE A 328 9.03 -2.71 13.51
CA PHE A 328 7.96 -2.86 14.49
C PHE A 328 8.41 -2.30 15.84
N GLY A 329 8.02 -1.06 16.13
CA GLY A 329 8.58 -0.32 17.25
C GLY A 329 10.07 -0.03 17.01
N LYS A 330 10.94 -0.55 17.88
CA LYS A 330 12.41 -0.39 17.78
C LYS A 330 13.14 -1.61 17.19
N VAL A 331 12.41 -2.67 16.86
CA VAL A 331 12.97 -3.91 16.34
C VAL A 331 12.55 -4.13 14.88
N SER A 332 13.35 -4.90 14.15
CA SER A 332 12.95 -5.38 12.82
C SER A 332 12.13 -6.66 12.98
N PHE A 333 10.95 -6.70 12.38
CA PHE A 333 10.04 -7.84 12.43
C PHE A 333 10.23 -8.78 11.22
N PRO A 334 10.68 -10.03 11.43
CA PRO A 334 10.86 -11.02 10.39
C PRO A 334 9.58 -11.86 10.17
N HIS A 335 8.85 -11.62 9.09
CA HIS A 335 7.60 -12.34 8.81
C HIS A 335 7.82 -13.83 8.50
N ASP A 336 8.94 -14.20 7.87
CA ASP A 336 9.32 -15.60 7.62
C ASP A 336 9.35 -16.42 8.91
N LYS A 337 9.97 -15.91 9.97
CA LYS A 337 10.04 -16.59 11.25
C LYS A 337 8.66 -16.83 11.85
N HIS A 338 7.76 -15.87 11.76
CA HIS A 338 6.46 -15.96 12.41
C HIS A 338 5.45 -16.74 11.56
N ALA A 339 5.23 -16.32 10.31
CA ALA A 339 4.19 -16.88 9.46
C ALA A 339 4.64 -18.14 8.71
N SER A 340 5.86 -18.15 8.15
CA SER A 340 6.32 -19.26 7.29
C SER A 340 6.89 -20.42 8.08
N GLU A 341 7.81 -20.17 9.03
CA GLU A 341 8.48 -21.21 9.81
C GLU A 341 7.62 -21.71 10.97
N ASN A 342 6.95 -20.81 11.69
CA ASN A 342 6.13 -21.15 12.85
C ASN A 342 4.62 -21.28 12.52
N GLY A 343 4.21 -21.05 11.27
CA GLY A 343 2.84 -21.26 10.83
C GLY A 343 1.81 -20.35 11.51
N MET A 344 2.22 -19.19 12.05
CA MET A 344 1.29 -18.27 12.70
C MET A 344 0.31 -17.68 11.68
N ASP A 345 -0.96 -17.62 12.06
CA ASP A 345 -1.97 -16.95 11.25
C ASP A 345 -1.70 -15.44 11.19
N CYS A 346 -1.89 -14.85 10.01
CA CYS A 346 -1.81 -13.41 9.81
C CYS A 346 -2.77 -12.67 10.74
N GLU A 347 -3.95 -13.26 11.00
CA GLU A 347 -4.98 -12.67 11.86
C GLU A 347 -4.60 -12.62 13.34
N ALA A 348 -3.52 -13.28 13.76
CA ALA A 348 -2.97 -13.15 15.11
C ALA A 348 -2.37 -11.76 15.36
N CYS A 349 -1.98 -11.05 14.29
CA CYS A 349 -1.36 -9.73 14.39
C CYS A 349 -2.07 -8.63 13.59
N HIS A 350 -2.79 -9.03 12.53
CA HIS A 350 -3.43 -8.15 11.58
C HIS A 350 -4.94 -8.34 11.61
N SER A 351 -5.69 -7.27 11.35
CA SER A 351 -7.13 -7.36 11.16
C SER A 351 -7.48 -8.26 9.97
N ASP A 352 -8.74 -8.64 9.85
CA ASP A 352 -9.19 -9.31 8.64
C ASP A 352 -9.08 -8.42 7.39
N ARG A 353 -9.24 -9.03 6.22
CA ARG A 353 -9.08 -8.38 4.91
C ARG A 353 -10.04 -7.20 4.65
N ARG A 354 -11.19 -7.11 5.33
CA ARG A 354 -12.12 -5.98 5.20
C ARG A 354 -11.49 -4.68 5.72
N ASP A 355 -10.58 -4.78 6.68
CA ASP A 355 -9.76 -3.67 7.19
C ASP A 355 -8.30 -3.77 6.69
N HIS A 356 -8.10 -4.45 5.56
CA HIS A 356 -6.81 -4.56 4.83
C HIS A 356 -5.63 -5.03 5.69
N GLY A 357 -5.84 -5.87 6.72
CA GLY A 357 -4.73 -6.36 7.52
C GLY A 357 -4.05 -5.29 8.37
N ARG A 358 -4.80 -4.32 8.90
CA ARG A 358 -4.28 -3.34 9.86
C ARG A 358 -3.64 -4.05 11.05
N THR A 359 -2.37 -3.74 11.33
CA THR A 359 -1.67 -4.30 12.48
C THR A 359 -2.28 -3.76 13.79
N TYR A 360 -2.74 -4.67 14.65
CA TYR A 360 -3.26 -4.34 15.98
C TYR A 360 -2.40 -4.90 17.11
N PHE A 361 -1.58 -5.91 16.83
CA PHE A 361 -0.68 -6.50 17.81
C PHE A 361 0.38 -5.50 18.25
N LYS A 362 0.75 -5.57 19.53
CA LYS A 362 1.70 -4.64 20.18
C LYS A 362 2.65 -5.30 21.17
N ASN A 363 2.45 -6.58 21.53
CA ASN A 363 3.11 -7.17 22.70
C ASN A 363 4.00 -8.37 22.36
N CYS A 364 5.23 -8.10 21.91
CA CYS A 364 6.21 -9.16 21.60
C CYS A 364 6.58 -10.01 22.83
N SER A 365 6.53 -9.43 24.03
CA SER A 365 7.04 -10.08 25.25
C SER A 365 6.23 -11.30 25.68
N ASP A 366 4.97 -11.44 25.26
CA ASP A 366 4.15 -12.61 25.62
C ASP A 366 4.68 -13.91 25.01
N CYS A 367 5.35 -13.84 23.86
CA CYS A 367 5.91 -15.00 23.16
C CYS A 367 7.43 -15.09 23.30
N HIS A 368 8.12 -13.96 23.42
CA HIS A 368 9.59 -13.89 23.40
C HIS A 368 10.24 -13.84 24.79
N HIS A 369 9.51 -13.43 25.85
CA HIS A 369 10.01 -13.54 27.22
C HIS A 369 9.56 -14.87 27.84
N GLY A 370 10.50 -15.54 28.53
CA GLY A 370 10.27 -16.80 29.22
C GLY A 370 10.92 -17.99 28.51
N GLU A 371 10.44 -19.19 28.83
CA GLU A 371 10.95 -20.47 28.29
C GLU A 371 10.12 -20.99 27.10
N SER A 372 9.30 -20.13 26.48
CA SER A 372 8.49 -20.48 25.30
C SER A 372 9.36 -20.81 24.09
N LEU A 373 8.76 -21.52 23.12
CA LEU A 373 9.37 -21.82 21.81
C LEU A 373 9.82 -20.57 21.03
N GLY A 374 9.28 -19.40 21.35
CA GLY A 374 9.65 -18.12 20.76
C GLY A 374 10.82 -17.41 21.43
N ARG A 375 11.54 -18.02 22.37
CA ARG A 375 12.67 -17.37 23.06
C ARG A 375 13.68 -16.79 22.07
N VAL A 376 14.11 -15.56 22.32
CA VAL A 376 15.17 -14.83 21.59
C VAL A 376 16.25 -14.40 22.56
N GLU A 377 17.40 -13.99 22.02
CA GLU A 377 18.44 -13.37 22.84
C GLU A 377 18.02 -11.95 23.24
N CYS A 378 18.43 -11.51 24.43
CA CYS A 378 18.01 -10.22 24.96
C CYS A 378 18.48 -9.07 24.06
N GLU A 379 19.69 -9.16 23.52
CA GLU A 379 20.31 -8.18 22.64
C GLU A 379 19.63 -8.03 21.28
N ASP A 380 18.92 -9.05 20.80
CA ASP A 380 18.21 -8.97 19.51
C ASP A 380 17.07 -7.94 19.55
N CYS A 381 16.50 -7.72 20.74
CA CYS A 381 15.45 -6.73 20.97
C CYS A 381 15.91 -5.52 21.81
N HIS A 382 16.85 -5.72 22.74
CA HIS A 382 17.39 -4.69 23.63
C HIS A 382 18.82 -4.29 23.22
N ALA A 383 19.04 -4.12 21.91
CA ALA A 383 20.35 -3.83 21.34
C ALA A 383 21.02 -2.59 21.96
N THR A 384 20.28 -1.50 22.17
CA THR A 384 20.84 -0.26 22.77
C THR A 384 21.29 -0.49 24.21
N THR A 385 20.49 -1.22 25.01
CA THR A 385 20.85 -1.60 26.38
C THR A 385 22.06 -2.52 26.40
N SER A 386 22.11 -3.53 25.52
CA SER A 386 23.24 -4.44 25.40
C SER A 386 24.52 -3.69 24.99
N ASN A 387 24.43 -2.80 24.01
CA ASN A 387 25.54 -1.95 23.58
C ASN A 387 26.06 -1.11 24.75
N LEU A 388 25.18 -0.43 25.48
CA LEU A 388 25.59 0.37 26.64
C LEU A 388 26.24 -0.50 27.73
N PHE A 389 25.63 -1.65 28.07
CA PHE A 389 26.14 -2.59 29.06
C PHE A 389 27.57 -3.06 28.74
N TYR A 390 27.85 -3.37 27.47
CA TYR A 390 29.17 -3.78 27.00
C TYR A 390 30.09 -2.62 26.58
N GLY A 391 29.68 -1.36 26.77
CA GLY A 391 30.49 -0.20 26.44
C GLY A 391 30.69 0.04 24.96
N ARG A 392 29.71 -0.27 24.12
CA ARG A 392 29.78 -0.19 22.65
C ARG A 392 28.84 0.90 22.13
N GLY A 393 29.12 1.40 20.93
CA GLY A 393 28.21 2.28 20.17
C GLY A 393 28.36 3.78 20.41
N GLY A 394 29.21 4.20 21.36
CA GLY A 394 29.56 5.61 21.53
C GLY A 394 30.35 6.18 20.36
N THR A 395 30.04 7.42 19.99
CA THR A 395 30.77 8.18 18.97
C THR A 395 31.76 9.13 19.61
N GLY A 396 33.03 9.10 19.16
CA GLY A 396 34.07 10.00 19.66
C GLY A 396 34.49 9.75 21.11
N VAL A 397 34.13 8.59 21.68
CA VAL A 397 34.55 8.14 23.01
C VAL A 397 35.02 6.69 22.93
N GLU A 398 36.03 6.35 23.71
CA GLU A 398 36.49 4.95 23.82
C GLU A 398 35.47 4.12 24.60
N GLY A 399 35.19 2.91 24.12
CA GLY A 399 34.21 2.01 24.72
C GLY A 399 34.70 1.39 26.02
N ILE A 400 33.91 1.51 27.09
CA ILE A 400 34.26 0.95 28.41
C ILE A 400 33.16 -0.01 28.85
N PRO A 401 33.40 -1.34 28.88
CA PRO A 401 32.44 -2.29 29.40
C PRO A 401 32.07 -1.99 30.85
N GLY A 402 30.79 -2.14 31.20
CA GLY A 402 30.34 -1.91 32.57
C GLY A 402 30.96 -2.91 33.53
N LEU A 403 31.08 -2.54 34.82
CA LEU A 403 31.63 -3.40 35.87
C LEU A 403 30.90 -4.77 36.01
N LYS A 404 29.68 -4.85 35.49
CA LYS A 404 28.83 -6.05 35.50
C LYS A 404 29.08 -6.94 34.28
N ALA A 405 29.64 -6.39 33.21
CA ALA A 405 29.83 -7.08 31.94
C ALA A 405 30.84 -8.22 32.08
N GLY A 406 30.46 -9.41 31.61
CA GLY A 406 31.28 -10.63 31.72
C GLY A 406 31.26 -11.30 33.10
N ILE A 407 30.54 -10.74 34.08
CA ILE A 407 30.37 -11.32 35.42
C ILE A 407 28.92 -11.82 35.61
N VAL A 408 27.94 -11.00 35.24
CA VAL A 408 26.52 -11.33 35.31
C VAL A 408 25.86 -11.16 33.93
N GLY A 409 24.92 -12.04 33.62
CA GLY A 409 24.05 -11.93 32.45
C GLY A 409 22.80 -11.09 32.72
N CYS A 410 22.07 -10.74 31.66
CA CYS A 410 20.84 -9.95 31.75
C CYS A 410 19.81 -10.62 32.68
N ALA A 411 19.63 -11.94 32.57
CA ALA A 411 18.66 -12.70 33.35
C ALA A 411 18.97 -12.76 34.85
N ASP A 412 20.22 -12.58 35.28
CA ASP A 412 20.57 -12.59 36.71
C ASP A 412 19.92 -11.43 37.48
N CYS A 413 19.83 -10.27 36.81
CA CYS A 413 19.11 -9.10 37.32
C CYS A 413 17.63 -9.09 36.90
N HIS A 414 17.31 -9.62 35.72
CA HIS A 414 15.98 -9.58 35.12
C HIS A 414 15.17 -10.88 35.27
N TRP A 415 15.51 -11.78 36.20
CA TRP A 415 14.94 -13.14 36.34
C TRP A 415 13.41 -13.28 36.26
N ALA A 416 12.64 -12.22 36.58
CA ALA A 416 11.18 -12.25 36.42
C ALA A 416 10.75 -12.44 34.94
N THR A 417 11.61 -12.05 33.97
CA THR A 417 11.36 -12.24 32.54
C THR A 417 11.39 -13.71 32.13
N GLU A 418 12.17 -14.54 32.81
CA GLU A 418 12.16 -16.01 32.61
C GLU A 418 10.79 -16.61 32.99
N GLN A 419 10.04 -15.93 33.86
CA GLN A 419 8.68 -16.30 34.23
C GLN A 419 7.60 -15.58 33.39
N GLY A 420 7.99 -14.94 32.28
CA GLY A 420 7.10 -14.14 31.43
C GLY A 420 6.55 -12.88 32.12
N LYS A 421 7.16 -12.44 33.22
CA LYS A 421 6.70 -11.27 34.00
C LYS A 421 7.64 -10.09 33.80
N ARG A 422 7.07 -8.88 33.89
CA ARG A 422 7.87 -7.65 33.96
C ARG A 422 8.55 -7.56 35.33
N SER A 423 9.85 -7.30 35.33
CA SER A 423 10.60 -7.00 36.53
C SER A 423 10.13 -5.69 37.16
N LYS A 424 9.92 -5.70 38.47
CA LYS A 424 9.66 -4.50 39.28
C LYS A 424 10.95 -4.02 39.94
N LEU A 425 10.96 -2.79 40.43
CA LEU A 425 12.13 -2.22 41.10
C LEU A 425 12.60 -3.05 42.30
N GLU A 426 11.65 -3.60 43.06
CA GLU A 426 11.93 -4.48 44.18
C GLU A 426 12.68 -5.76 43.75
N ASN A 427 12.37 -6.29 42.57
CA ASN A 427 13.04 -7.48 42.02
C ASN A 427 14.51 -7.16 41.71
N PHE A 428 14.80 -5.98 41.17
CA PHE A 428 16.17 -5.55 40.87
C PHE A 428 17.00 -5.34 42.14
N ARG A 429 16.41 -4.67 43.15
CA ARG A 429 17.08 -4.51 44.46
C ARG A 429 17.39 -5.87 45.09
N ALA A 430 16.44 -6.81 45.03
CA ALA A 430 16.63 -8.16 45.52
C ALA A 430 17.74 -8.91 44.76
N SER A 431 17.85 -8.74 43.43
CA SER A 431 18.94 -9.34 42.65
C SER A 431 20.33 -8.89 43.11
N CYS A 432 20.50 -7.64 43.52
CA CYS A 432 21.78 -7.19 44.10
C CYS A 432 22.11 -7.92 45.41
N ILE A 433 21.11 -8.06 46.29
CA ILE A 433 21.27 -8.65 47.63
C ILE A 433 21.48 -10.18 47.59
N ARG A 434 21.20 -10.84 46.45
CA ARG A 434 21.50 -12.27 46.28
C ARG A 434 22.99 -12.59 46.35
N CYS A 435 23.83 -11.66 45.94
CA CYS A 435 25.30 -11.82 45.92
C CYS A 435 26.01 -10.82 46.83
N HIS A 436 25.36 -9.72 47.21
CA HIS A 436 25.90 -8.65 48.04
C HIS A 436 25.13 -8.47 49.35
N GLU A 437 25.69 -7.71 50.28
CA GLU A 437 25.05 -7.40 51.56
C GLU A 437 23.74 -6.59 51.40
N GLU A 438 22.87 -6.63 52.41
CA GLU A 438 21.50 -6.08 52.39
C GLU A 438 21.43 -4.59 52.00
N GLY A 439 22.50 -3.82 52.23
CA GLY A 439 22.60 -2.41 51.85
C GLY A 439 22.74 -2.14 50.34
N TYR A 440 23.20 -3.12 49.54
CA TYR A 440 23.50 -2.91 48.12
C TYR A 440 22.27 -2.60 47.25
N GLY A 441 21.08 -3.04 47.67
CA GLY A 441 19.84 -2.69 46.97
C GLY A 441 19.60 -1.18 46.86
N LYS A 442 20.10 -0.38 47.82
CA LYS A 442 19.98 1.09 47.82
C LYS A 442 20.93 1.78 46.85
N ILE A 443 21.99 1.11 46.40
CA ILE A 443 22.92 1.67 45.40
C ILE A 443 22.17 1.89 44.08
N LEU A 444 21.25 0.98 43.73
CA LEU A 444 20.41 1.12 42.54
C LEU A 444 19.57 2.40 42.58
N ASP A 445 19.04 2.78 43.74
CA ASP A 445 18.26 4.01 43.90
C ASP A 445 19.13 5.25 43.63
N GLY A 446 20.37 5.23 44.10
CA GLY A 446 21.35 6.27 43.80
C GLY A 446 21.68 6.37 42.31
N TRP A 447 21.88 5.25 41.63
CA TRP A 447 22.11 5.23 40.19
C TRP A 447 20.90 5.71 39.37
N LEU A 448 19.68 5.35 39.77
CA LEU A 448 18.47 5.84 39.12
C LEU A 448 18.31 7.36 39.27
N ALA A 449 18.60 7.90 40.45
CA ALA A 449 18.59 9.34 40.68
C ALA A 449 19.69 10.07 39.88
N ALA A 450 20.88 9.49 39.80
CA ALA A 450 21.97 10.03 38.99
C ALA A 450 21.60 10.02 37.49
N GLU A 451 21.03 8.93 36.98
CA GLU A 451 20.55 8.82 35.61
C GLU A 451 19.57 9.94 35.26
N GLU A 452 18.55 10.17 36.11
CA GLU A 452 17.55 11.22 35.87
C GLU A 452 18.19 12.60 35.73
N GLN A 453 19.17 12.92 36.59
CA GLN A 453 19.91 14.18 36.53
C GLN A 453 20.76 14.29 35.26
N LEU A 454 21.51 13.23 34.91
CA LEU A 454 22.35 13.17 33.72
C LEU A 454 21.53 13.39 32.45
N VAL A 455 20.43 12.64 32.30
CA VAL A 455 19.57 12.69 31.12
C VAL A 455 18.87 14.05 31.04
N SER A 456 18.30 14.55 32.14
CA SER A 456 17.61 15.85 32.14
C SER A 456 18.53 17.00 31.76
N HIS A 457 19.77 17.02 32.27
CA HIS A 457 20.74 18.07 31.98
C HIS A 457 21.09 18.11 30.48
N THR A 458 21.47 16.97 29.90
CA THR A 458 21.87 16.90 28.49
C THR A 458 20.67 17.08 27.54
N ALA A 459 19.50 16.54 27.88
CA ALA A 459 18.27 16.72 27.10
C ALA A 459 17.91 18.20 26.95
N SER A 460 18.03 18.98 28.03
CA SER A 460 17.75 20.42 28.00
C SER A 460 18.66 21.18 27.04
N LYS A 461 19.96 20.81 26.98
CA LYS A 461 20.92 21.38 26.04
C LYS A 461 20.58 20.97 24.60
N LEU A 462 20.30 19.68 24.39
CA LEU A 462 20.00 19.14 23.07
C LEU A 462 18.78 19.83 22.44
N GLU A 463 17.72 20.00 23.21
CA GLU A 463 16.51 20.69 22.77
C GLU A 463 16.73 22.20 22.54
N ARG A 464 17.64 22.83 23.29
CA ARG A 464 18.04 24.21 23.03
C ARG A 464 18.75 24.33 21.68
N VAL A 465 19.71 23.45 21.39
CA VAL A 465 20.43 23.46 20.11
C VAL A 465 19.48 23.22 18.94
N ARG A 466 18.61 22.21 19.05
CA ARG A 466 17.59 21.87 18.04
C ARG A 466 16.72 23.08 17.69
N ARG A 467 16.19 23.79 18.70
CA ARG A 467 15.39 25.01 18.50
C ARG A 467 16.15 26.13 17.79
N VAL A 468 17.44 26.32 18.11
CA VAL A 468 18.27 27.34 17.44
C VAL A 468 18.49 26.98 15.97
N MET A 469 18.80 25.70 15.67
CA MET A 469 18.95 25.20 14.31
C MET A 469 17.67 25.37 13.50
N GLU A 470 16.52 24.92 14.02
CA GLU A 470 15.21 25.09 13.37
C GLU A 470 14.88 26.56 13.10
N SER A 471 15.13 27.45 14.07
CA SER A 471 14.93 28.89 13.90
C SER A 471 15.82 29.47 12.80
N LYS A 472 17.09 29.05 12.68
CA LYS A 472 17.97 29.51 11.61
C LYS A 472 17.48 29.02 10.24
N GLN A 473 17.06 27.76 10.15
CA GLN A 473 16.55 27.16 8.92
C GLN A 473 15.26 27.86 8.44
N ARG A 474 14.32 28.16 9.35
CA ARG A 474 13.11 28.94 9.01
C ARG A 474 13.41 30.35 8.49
N LYS A 475 14.50 30.97 8.96
CA LYS A 475 14.98 32.29 8.50
C LYS A 475 15.83 32.20 7.23
N GLY A 476 15.91 31.03 6.58
CA GLY A 476 16.70 30.82 5.37
C GLY A 476 18.22 30.90 5.58
N LYS A 477 18.70 30.86 6.84
CA LYS A 477 20.14 30.84 7.14
C LYS A 477 20.69 29.44 6.89
N LYS A 478 21.88 29.37 6.29
CA LYS A 478 22.59 28.10 6.06
C LYS A 478 23.02 27.49 7.38
N ILE A 479 22.85 26.18 7.51
CA ILE A 479 23.45 25.37 8.57
C ILE A 479 24.50 24.51 7.91
N TYR A 480 25.76 24.67 8.31
CA TYR A 480 26.85 23.91 7.74
C TYR A 480 26.74 22.43 8.12
N VAL A 481 27.11 21.55 7.17
CA VAL A 481 27.08 20.09 7.37
C VAL A 481 27.94 19.68 8.56
N SER A 482 29.06 20.36 8.80
CA SER A 482 29.92 20.12 9.97
C SER A 482 29.18 20.29 11.30
N TYR A 483 28.32 21.30 11.44
CA TYR A 483 27.59 21.55 12.67
C TYR A 483 26.51 20.49 12.88
N LYS A 484 25.84 20.12 11.78
CA LYS A 484 24.86 19.04 11.78
C LYS A 484 25.50 17.71 12.20
N ASN A 485 26.69 17.40 11.69
CA ASN A 485 27.41 16.19 12.07
C ASN A 485 27.75 16.17 13.57
N ILE A 486 28.28 17.27 14.12
CA ILE A 486 28.59 17.36 15.56
C ILE A 486 27.34 17.21 16.41
N PHE A 487 26.22 17.83 16.00
CA PHE A 487 24.93 17.68 16.66
C PHE A 487 24.42 16.23 16.61
N GLU A 488 24.47 15.59 15.44
CA GLU A 488 24.06 14.19 15.27
C GLU A 488 24.94 13.22 16.09
N GLU A 489 26.24 13.50 16.25
CA GLU A 489 27.11 12.73 17.14
C GLU A 489 26.72 12.86 18.60
N ALA A 490 26.41 14.07 19.05
CA ALA A 490 25.92 14.31 20.41
C ALA A 490 24.57 13.62 20.66
N GLU A 491 23.66 13.69 19.68
CA GLU A 491 22.36 13.04 19.73
C GLU A 491 22.47 11.52 19.78
N ARG A 492 23.40 10.91 19.02
CA ARG A 492 23.68 9.46 19.09
C ARG A 492 24.14 9.03 20.49
N ASN A 493 25.08 9.76 21.10
CA ASN A 493 25.58 9.46 22.44
C ASN A 493 24.48 9.63 23.51
N PHE A 494 23.69 10.69 23.40
CA PHE A 494 22.54 10.93 24.27
C PHE A 494 21.52 9.78 24.18
N ASN A 495 21.12 9.40 22.96
CA ASN A 495 20.13 8.34 22.73
C ASN A 495 20.63 6.98 23.23
N LEU A 496 21.91 6.66 23.08
CA LEU A 496 22.49 5.41 23.60
C LEU A 496 22.30 5.30 25.13
N VAL A 497 22.49 6.39 25.86
CA VAL A 497 22.31 6.41 27.32
C VAL A 497 20.84 6.46 27.72
N GLU A 498 20.04 7.32 27.09
CA GLU A 498 18.62 7.48 27.43
C GLU A 498 17.81 6.19 27.18
N GLU A 499 18.05 5.55 26.04
CA GLU A 499 17.38 4.30 25.66
C GLU A 499 17.99 3.08 26.34
N GLY A 500 19.32 3.05 26.46
CA GLY A 500 20.06 1.96 27.11
C GLY A 500 19.88 1.93 28.62
N LYS A 501 19.47 3.05 29.23
CA LYS A 501 19.38 3.30 30.68
C LYS A 501 20.75 3.27 31.35
N ALA A 502 21.18 4.41 31.87
CA ALA A 502 22.52 4.62 32.43
C ALA A 502 22.88 3.61 33.53
N VAL A 503 21.90 3.12 34.29
CA VAL A 503 22.09 2.05 35.29
C VAL A 503 22.79 0.78 34.77
N HIS A 504 22.73 0.51 33.46
CA HIS A 504 23.40 -0.66 32.88
C HIS A 504 24.92 -0.45 32.71
N ASN A 505 25.38 0.80 32.65
CA ASN A 505 26.81 1.16 32.63
C ASN A 505 27.00 2.65 32.97
N MET A 506 27.04 2.97 34.28
CA MET A 506 27.03 4.37 34.73
C MET A 506 28.30 5.11 34.31
N ASP A 507 29.47 4.49 34.47
CA ASP A 507 30.76 5.12 34.15
C ASP A 507 30.84 5.52 32.68
N TYR A 508 30.43 4.61 31.77
CA TYR A 508 30.40 4.92 30.35
C TYR A 508 29.32 5.95 29.99
N SER A 509 28.17 5.91 30.69
CA SER A 509 27.08 6.86 30.48
C SER A 509 27.47 8.29 30.84
N GLU A 510 28.23 8.47 31.93
CA GLU A 510 28.80 9.77 32.32
C GLU A 510 29.72 10.33 31.24
N ILE A 511 30.62 9.50 30.70
CA ILE A 511 31.54 9.89 29.62
C ILE A 511 30.79 10.27 28.34
N LEU A 512 29.80 9.45 27.95
CA LEU A 512 28.95 9.72 26.78
C LEU A 512 28.18 11.04 26.92
N MET A 513 27.59 11.28 28.09
CA MET A 513 26.80 12.49 28.35
C MET A 513 27.68 13.75 28.46
N ALA A 514 28.88 13.63 29.05
CA ALA A 514 29.85 14.72 29.06
C ALA A 514 30.29 15.09 27.64
N ASN A 515 30.66 14.09 26.82
CA ASN A 515 31.04 14.29 25.43
C ASN A 515 29.89 14.90 24.60
N ALA A 516 28.66 14.41 24.77
CA ALA A 516 27.49 14.98 24.12
C ALA A 516 27.28 16.44 24.55
N GLY A 517 27.41 16.74 25.84
CA GLY A 517 27.31 18.10 26.38
C GLY A 517 28.33 19.06 25.77
N GLU A 518 29.59 18.66 25.65
CA GLU A 518 30.66 19.45 25.04
C GLU A 518 30.39 19.74 23.56
N LYS A 519 29.98 18.72 22.80
CA LYS A 519 29.59 18.87 21.38
C LYS A 519 28.40 19.81 21.19
N LEU A 520 27.40 19.74 22.07
CA LEU A 520 26.25 20.65 22.02
C LEU A 520 26.66 22.09 22.33
N ASP A 521 27.55 22.30 23.29
CA ASP A 521 28.09 23.63 23.60
C ASP A 521 28.94 24.18 22.42
N GLU A 522 29.70 23.32 21.75
CA GLU A 522 30.44 23.66 20.53
C GLU A 522 29.50 24.12 19.41
N VAL A 523 28.44 23.35 19.13
CA VAL A 523 27.45 23.71 18.10
C VAL A 523 26.77 25.03 18.44
N LEU A 524 26.41 25.27 19.71
CA LEU A 524 25.83 26.56 20.13
C LEU A 524 26.78 27.73 19.89
N LYS A 525 28.08 27.55 20.19
CA LYS A 525 29.10 28.56 19.95
C LYS A 525 29.21 28.88 18.46
N LEU A 526 29.35 27.85 17.61
CA LEU A 526 29.43 27.99 16.15
C LEU A 526 28.19 28.69 15.57
N LEU A 527 26.99 28.33 16.04
CA LEU A 527 25.75 28.97 15.63
C LEU A 527 25.65 30.44 16.06
N SER A 528 26.35 30.85 17.12
CA SER A 528 26.34 32.22 17.65
C SER A 528 27.37 33.16 16.99
N GLU A 529 28.49 32.62 16.51
CA GLU A 529 29.58 33.38 15.88
C GLU A 529 29.24 33.78 14.42
N GLU A 530 28.27 33.11 13.81
CA GLU A 530 27.66 33.50 12.53
C GLU A 530 26.59 34.58 12.71
N LYS A 531 27.00 35.86 12.65
CA LYS A 531 26.08 37.00 12.52
C LYS A 531 25.41 37.04 11.14
#